data_AF-A0A2K1DW55-F1
#
_entry.id   AF-A0A2K1DW55-F1
#
_cell.length_a   1.000
_cell.length_b   1.000
_cell.length_c   1.000
_cell.angle_alpha   90.00
_cell.angle_beta   90.00
_cell.angle_gamma   90.00
#
_symmetry.space_group_name_H-M   'P 1'
#
loop_
_entity.id
_entity.type
_entity.pdbx_description
1 polymer ?
#
loop_
_entity_poly.entity_id
_entity_poly.type
_entity_poly.pdbx_seq_one_letter_code
_entity_poly.pdbx_strand_id
1 'polypeptide(L)'
;MKYAWVFILCCTFFQVSASEWQSLKEYQRQTGRLELTHSDWLKSDRKKNSQVWQHANNFNLENQLPQEYQTIMQRRDFYEWYYKSMEAKGHEVIWPKMAHYISKKLRLTKAFPFSLFTKKSVKEYAYQGSEKVFNSAFLKLKAIYNSSPVLNDIAATEWDKEILYLEQYHWLQEIYADIDAETLKTIKRMSQGKGFYALLVPSEIRFKGNITDAKTRYEYALGTLRDYCKAHYE
;
A
#
# COMPACT_ATOMS: atom_id res chain seq x y z
N MET A 1 -55.06 8.78 -29.09
CA MET A 1 -53.59 8.72 -28.93
C MET A 1 -53.25 9.23 -27.54
N LYS A 2 -52.93 8.34 -26.60
CA LYS A 2 -52.56 8.70 -25.22
C LYS A 2 -51.03 8.61 -25.13
N TYR A 3 -50.36 9.75 -25.02
CA TYR A 3 -48.92 9.80 -24.78
C TYR A 3 -48.68 9.61 -23.28
N ALA A 4 -48.11 8.47 -22.90
CA ALA A 4 -47.62 8.22 -21.55
C ALA A 4 -46.21 8.83 -21.45
N TRP A 5 -46.08 9.87 -20.63
CA TRP A 5 -44.79 10.42 -20.25
C TRP A 5 -44.20 9.57 -19.14
N VAL A 6 -43.17 8.77 -19.45
CA VAL A 6 -42.38 8.06 -18.45
C VAL A 6 -41.29 9.01 -17.96
N PHE A 7 -41.44 9.51 -16.74
CA PHE A 7 -40.39 10.23 -16.03
C PHE A 7 -39.37 9.21 -15.51
N ILE A 8 -38.21 9.11 -16.16
CA ILE A 8 -37.09 8.33 -15.63
C ILE A 8 -36.41 9.19 -14.56
N LEU A 9 -36.66 8.86 -13.29
CA LEU A 9 -35.94 9.43 -12.16
C LEU A 9 -34.52 8.87 -12.17
N CYS A 10 -33.56 9.63 -12.69
CA CYS A 10 -32.14 9.34 -12.52
C CYS A 10 -31.77 9.53 -11.05
N CYS A 11 -31.83 8.46 -10.25
CA CYS A 11 -31.14 8.41 -8.97
C CYS A 11 -29.63 8.42 -9.26
N THR A 12 -29.02 9.60 -9.23
CA THR A 12 -27.57 9.73 -9.12
C THR A 12 -27.16 9.15 -7.77
N PHE A 13 -26.79 7.87 -7.76
CA PHE A 13 -25.99 7.33 -6.67
C PHE A 13 -24.65 8.05 -6.74
N PHE A 14 -24.50 9.12 -5.96
CA PHE A 14 -23.19 9.63 -5.61
C PHE A 14 -22.52 8.50 -4.81
N GLN A 15 -21.71 7.68 -5.50
CA GLN A 15 -20.70 6.88 -4.83
C GLN A 15 -19.70 7.88 -4.24
N VAL A 16 -20.02 8.42 -3.08
CA VAL A 16 -19.08 9.21 -2.28
C VAL A 16 -18.09 8.21 -1.70
N SER A 17 -17.15 7.76 -2.52
CA SER A 17 -16.03 6.92 -2.12
C SER A 17 -14.86 7.85 -1.82
N ALA A 18 -14.84 8.37 -0.61
CA ALA A 18 -13.66 9.01 -0.06
C ALA A 18 -13.68 8.85 1.46
N SER A 19 -12.93 7.89 1.98
CA SER A 19 -12.65 7.88 3.41
C SER A 19 -11.71 9.01 3.86
N GLU A 20 -10.92 9.62 2.95
CA GLU A 20 -10.08 10.80 3.30
C GLU A 20 -10.71 12.12 2.86
N TRP A 21 -10.94 12.99 3.84
CA TRP A 21 -11.51 14.31 3.64
C TRP A 21 -10.48 15.42 3.82
N GLN A 22 -10.54 16.49 3.03
CA GLN A 22 -9.62 17.63 3.23
C GLN A 22 -9.90 18.36 4.55
N SER A 23 -11.18 18.44 4.95
CA SER A 23 -11.63 19.06 6.20
C SER A 23 -13.02 18.55 6.59
N LEU A 24 -13.41 18.76 7.85
CA LEU A 24 -14.76 18.43 8.33
C LEU A 24 -15.85 19.22 7.59
N LYS A 25 -15.58 20.48 7.26
CA LYS A 25 -16.51 21.31 6.46
C LYS A 25 -16.80 20.69 5.10
N GLU A 26 -15.78 20.14 4.46
CA GLU A 26 -15.93 19.49 3.16
C GLU A 26 -16.74 18.19 3.26
N TYR A 27 -16.46 17.37 4.28
CA TYR A 27 -17.24 16.18 4.60
C TYR A 27 -18.71 16.52 4.85
N GLN A 28 -18.99 17.50 5.71
CA GLN A 28 -20.35 17.95 6.03
C GLN A 28 -21.10 18.43 4.78
N ARG A 29 -20.42 19.20 3.92
CA ARG A 29 -20.98 19.70 2.66
C ARG A 29 -21.35 18.58 1.69
N GLN A 30 -20.52 17.54 1.58
CA GLN A 30 -20.75 16.46 0.62
C GLN A 30 -21.69 15.37 1.13
N THR A 31 -21.67 15.08 2.44
CA THR A 31 -22.42 13.95 3.02
C THR A 31 -23.66 14.37 3.79
N GLY A 32 -23.77 15.64 4.18
CA GLY A 32 -24.82 16.13 5.09
C GLY A 32 -24.64 15.70 6.55
N ARG A 33 -23.59 14.94 6.89
CA ARG A 33 -23.33 14.44 8.25
C ARG A 33 -22.47 15.42 9.03
N LEU A 34 -22.81 15.65 10.29
CA LEU A 34 -22.07 16.56 11.18
C LEU A 34 -20.72 16.00 11.62
N GLU A 35 -20.61 14.68 11.73
CA GLU A 35 -19.45 13.97 12.26
C GLU A 35 -18.99 12.87 11.30
N LEU A 36 -17.67 12.63 11.27
CA LEU A 36 -17.04 11.58 10.47
C LEU A 36 -17.58 10.20 10.88
N THR A 37 -17.75 9.30 9.91
CA THR A 37 -18.02 7.89 10.24
C THR A 37 -16.78 7.18 10.74
N HIS A 38 -16.95 5.96 11.24
CA HIS A 38 -15.84 5.13 11.69
C HIS A 38 -14.83 4.78 10.58
N SER A 39 -15.22 4.81 9.30
CA SER A 39 -14.31 4.57 8.17
C SER A 39 -13.72 5.86 7.59
N ASP A 40 -14.13 7.04 8.06
CA ASP A 40 -13.69 8.34 7.54
C ASP A 40 -12.60 8.98 8.41
N TRP A 41 -11.70 9.73 7.79
CA TRP A 41 -10.68 10.52 8.46
C TRP A 41 -10.39 11.82 7.69
N LEU A 42 -9.87 12.84 8.37
CA LEU A 42 -9.32 14.01 7.68
C LEU A 42 -7.88 13.74 7.23
N LYS A 43 -7.44 14.39 6.17
CA LYS A 43 -6.03 14.38 5.75
C LYS A 43 -5.07 14.79 6.88
N SER A 44 -5.51 15.67 7.79
CA SER A 44 -4.76 16.03 8.99
C SER A 44 -4.65 14.88 9.99
N ASP A 45 -5.69 14.05 10.12
CA ASP A 45 -5.70 12.89 11.02
C ASP A 45 -4.63 11.88 10.60
N ARG A 46 -4.60 11.50 9.32
CA ARG A 46 -3.56 10.61 8.79
C ARG A 46 -2.16 11.19 9.00
N LYS A 47 -1.94 12.46 8.63
CA LYS A 47 -0.62 13.10 8.75
C LYS A 47 -0.12 13.21 10.18
N LYS A 48 -1.04 13.30 11.16
CA LYS A 48 -0.71 13.40 12.59
C LYS A 48 -0.82 12.06 13.32
N ASN A 49 -1.17 10.97 12.61
CA ASN A 49 -1.48 9.67 13.20
C ASN A 49 -2.49 9.77 14.37
N SER A 50 -3.55 10.58 14.21
CA SER A 50 -4.53 10.84 15.28
C SER A 50 -5.35 9.59 15.62
N GLN A 51 -6.06 9.62 16.75
CA GLN A 51 -6.96 8.53 17.14
C GLN A 51 -8.05 8.26 16.09
N VAL A 52 -8.55 9.29 15.40
CA VAL A 52 -9.52 9.13 14.30
C VAL A 52 -8.95 8.26 13.19
N TRP A 53 -7.70 8.52 12.78
CA TRP A 53 -7.00 7.71 11.77
C TRP A 53 -6.78 6.27 12.25
N GLN A 54 -6.37 6.09 13.50
CA GLN A 54 -6.14 4.75 14.06
C GLN A 54 -7.45 3.93 14.15
N HIS A 55 -8.54 4.56 14.59
CA HIS A 55 -9.87 3.93 14.61
C HIS A 55 -10.35 3.58 13.21
N ALA A 56 -10.17 4.48 12.23
CA ALA A 56 -10.53 4.20 10.85
C ALA A 56 -9.72 3.03 10.26
N ASN A 57 -8.42 2.94 10.57
CA ASN A 57 -7.61 1.81 10.14
C ASN A 57 -8.06 0.48 10.74
N ASN A 58 -8.36 0.47 12.04
CA ASN A 58 -8.89 -0.72 12.70
C ASN A 58 -10.25 -1.13 12.09
N PHE A 59 -11.18 -0.17 11.97
CA PHE A 59 -12.50 -0.41 11.39
C PHE A 59 -12.40 -0.94 9.95
N ASN A 60 -11.58 -0.33 9.10
CA ASN A 60 -11.41 -0.75 7.71
C ASN A 60 -10.79 -2.14 7.63
N LEU A 61 -9.79 -2.45 8.46
CA LEU A 61 -9.18 -3.78 8.53
C LEU A 61 -10.20 -4.85 8.92
N GLU A 62 -10.97 -4.60 9.98
CA GLU A 62 -12.01 -5.50 10.46
C GLU A 62 -13.11 -5.73 9.43
N ASN A 63 -13.50 -4.69 8.69
CA ASN A 63 -14.58 -4.77 7.72
C ASN A 63 -14.10 -5.11 6.30
N GLN A 64 -12.81 -5.44 6.12
CA GLN A 64 -12.23 -5.79 4.82
C GLN A 64 -12.47 -4.71 3.76
N LEU A 65 -12.12 -3.45 4.10
CA LEU A 65 -12.30 -2.28 3.25
C LEU A 65 -10.96 -1.72 2.71
N PRO A 66 -10.17 -2.50 1.93
CA PRO A 66 -8.89 -2.00 1.40
C PRO A 66 -9.06 -0.87 0.37
N GLN A 67 -10.23 -0.75 -0.27
CA GLN A 67 -10.52 0.26 -1.28
C GLN A 67 -10.54 1.71 -0.74
N GLU A 68 -10.67 1.88 0.58
CA GLU A 68 -10.63 3.21 1.19
C GLU A 68 -9.25 3.88 1.09
N TYR A 69 -8.20 3.09 0.85
CA TYR A 69 -6.83 3.55 0.71
C TYR A 69 -6.48 3.77 -0.76
N GLN A 70 -6.97 4.88 -1.32
CA GLN A 70 -6.89 5.20 -2.75
C GLN A 70 -5.50 5.62 -3.24
N THR A 71 -4.58 6.00 -2.35
CA THR A 71 -3.25 6.51 -2.73
C THR A 71 -2.11 5.73 -2.08
N ILE A 72 -0.94 5.70 -2.75
CA ILE A 72 0.31 5.13 -2.19
C ILE A 72 0.63 5.74 -0.81
N MET A 73 0.29 7.02 -0.59
CA MET A 73 0.52 7.68 0.69
C MET A 73 -0.37 7.13 1.80
N GLN A 74 -1.65 6.89 1.51
CA GLN A 74 -2.58 6.30 2.47
C GLN A 74 -2.19 4.85 2.78
N ARG A 75 -1.84 4.04 1.77
CA ARG A 75 -1.37 2.66 1.95
C ARG A 75 -0.06 2.60 2.75
N ARG A 76 0.88 3.51 2.46
CA ARG A 76 2.11 3.68 3.26
C ARG A 76 1.75 3.94 4.72
N ASP A 77 0.95 4.95 4.99
CA ASP A 77 0.64 5.35 6.38
C ASP A 77 -0.18 4.29 7.12
N PHE A 78 -0.97 3.50 6.38
CA PHE A 78 -1.62 2.30 6.91
C PHE A 78 -0.58 1.26 7.33
N TYR A 79 0.40 0.94 6.47
CA TYR A 79 1.46 0.00 6.84
C TYR A 79 2.25 0.50 8.05
N GLU A 80 2.48 1.81 8.17
CA GLU A 80 3.12 2.41 9.34
C GLU A 80 2.31 2.18 10.62
N TRP A 81 1.03 2.50 10.59
CA TRP A 81 0.12 2.21 11.71
C TRP A 81 0.09 0.72 12.03
N TYR A 82 0.02 -0.12 10.99
CA TYR A 82 -0.13 -1.56 11.13
C TYR A 82 1.09 -2.18 11.82
N TYR A 83 2.30 -1.93 11.32
CA TYR A 83 3.50 -2.57 11.90
C TYR A 83 3.70 -2.13 13.35
N LYS A 84 3.48 -0.84 13.68
CA LYS A 84 3.56 -0.35 15.07
C LYS A 84 2.52 -1.01 15.97
N SER A 85 1.31 -1.23 15.45
CA SER A 85 0.26 -1.93 16.19
C SER A 85 0.59 -3.41 16.42
N MET A 86 1.24 -4.06 15.45
CA MET A 86 1.69 -5.45 15.58
C MET A 86 2.84 -5.60 16.58
N GLU A 87 3.79 -4.66 16.58
CA GLU A 87 4.88 -4.63 17.57
C GLU A 87 4.38 -4.38 18.98
N ALA A 88 3.41 -3.48 19.15
CA ALA A 88 2.76 -3.26 20.45
C ALA A 88 2.03 -4.51 20.97
N LYS A 89 1.59 -5.40 20.07
CA LYS A 89 1.03 -6.72 20.38
C LYS A 89 2.10 -7.82 20.56
N GLY A 90 3.38 -7.50 20.34
CA GLY A 90 4.52 -8.41 20.49
C GLY A 90 4.86 -9.23 19.24
N HIS A 91 4.20 -9.01 18.10
CA HIS A 91 4.52 -9.75 16.87
C HIS A 91 5.82 -9.25 16.24
N GLU A 92 6.58 -10.18 15.67
CA GLU A 92 7.88 -9.92 15.04
C GLU A 92 7.86 -10.04 13.51
N VAL A 93 6.67 -10.03 12.90
CA VAL A 93 6.52 -10.09 11.44
C VAL A 93 7.11 -8.85 10.77
N ILE A 94 7.96 -9.04 9.76
CA ILE A 94 8.75 -7.97 9.15
C ILE A 94 8.12 -7.46 7.84
N TRP A 95 7.31 -8.28 7.17
CA TRP A 95 6.71 -7.91 5.89
C TRP A 95 5.99 -6.54 5.90
N PRO A 96 5.20 -6.16 6.93
CA PRO A 96 4.57 -4.83 6.95
C PRO A 96 5.58 -3.67 6.96
N LYS A 97 6.75 -3.83 7.60
CA LYS A 97 7.85 -2.85 7.58
C LYS A 97 8.44 -2.74 6.16
N MET A 98 8.60 -3.87 5.47
CA MET A 98 9.05 -3.91 4.08
C MET A 98 8.05 -3.19 3.16
N ALA A 99 6.74 -3.47 3.31
CA ALA A 99 5.69 -2.85 2.53
C ALA A 99 5.61 -1.32 2.76
N HIS A 100 5.77 -0.88 4.01
CA HIS A 100 5.92 0.54 4.35
C HIS A 100 7.15 1.15 3.67
N TYR A 101 8.32 0.51 3.77
CA TYR A 101 9.56 0.97 3.15
C TYR A 101 9.42 1.15 1.64
N ILE A 102 8.93 0.12 0.95
CA ILE A 102 8.72 0.16 -0.50
C ILE A 102 7.72 1.26 -0.84
N SER A 103 6.61 1.39 -0.12
CA SER A 103 5.62 2.46 -0.35
C SER A 103 6.22 3.86 -0.16
N LYS A 104 7.12 4.04 0.83
CA LYS A 104 7.87 5.29 1.04
C LYS A 104 8.74 5.63 -0.17
N LYS A 105 9.36 4.63 -0.82
CA LYS A 105 10.16 4.80 -2.04
C LYS A 105 9.29 5.04 -3.27
N LEU A 106 8.23 4.25 -3.47
CA LEU A 106 7.31 4.40 -4.60
C LEU A 106 6.67 5.78 -4.63
N ARG A 107 6.33 6.37 -3.48
CA ARG A 107 5.80 7.74 -3.40
C ARG A 107 6.74 8.78 -4.03
N LEU A 108 8.05 8.57 -3.99
CA LEU A 108 9.02 9.52 -4.55
C LEU A 108 8.87 9.68 -6.07
N THR A 109 8.33 8.68 -6.77
CA THR A 109 7.98 8.81 -8.19
C THR A 109 7.01 9.97 -8.46
N LYS A 110 6.22 10.37 -7.45
CA LYS A 110 5.25 11.49 -7.52
C LYS A 110 5.76 12.77 -6.82
N ALA A 111 6.93 12.75 -6.19
CA ALA A 111 7.47 13.90 -5.45
C ALA A 111 8.56 14.63 -6.24
N PHE A 112 8.62 15.96 -6.11
CA PHE A 112 9.72 16.77 -6.67
C PHE A 112 11.05 16.46 -5.96
N PRO A 113 12.20 16.46 -6.67
CA PRO A 113 12.36 16.66 -8.12
C PRO A 113 12.19 15.37 -8.96
N PHE A 114 12.12 14.20 -8.32
CA PHE A 114 12.07 12.90 -9.01
C PHE A 114 10.88 12.75 -9.97
N SER A 115 9.76 13.40 -9.68
CA SER A 115 8.57 13.40 -10.53
C SER A 115 8.79 13.99 -11.92
N LEU A 116 9.76 14.89 -12.09
CA LEU A 116 10.15 15.47 -13.40
C LEU A 116 10.84 14.44 -14.29
N PHE A 117 11.61 13.53 -13.70
CA PHE A 117 12.40 12.53 -14.41
C PHE A 117 11.71 11.15 -14.46
N THR A 118 10.52 11.03 -13.88
CA THR A 118 9.76 9.79 -13.84
C THR A 118 8.60 9.83 -14.83
N LYS A 119 8.63 8.92 -15.81
CA LYS A 119 7.58 8.77 -16.83
C LYS A 119 6.22 8.44 -16.21
N LYS A 120 5.15 8.80 -16.92
CA LYS A 120 3.76 8.51 -16.50
C LYS A 120 3.53 6.99 -16.34
N SER A 121 4.01 6.17 -17.26
CA SER A 121 3.89 4.71 -17.19
C SER A 121 4.52 4.13 -15.92
N VAL A 122 5.72 4.58 -15.55
CA VAL A 122 6.39 4.16 -14.30
C VAL A 122 5.56 4.51 -13.06
N LYS A 123 4.94 5.70 -13.05
CA LYS A 123 4.03 6.12 -11.95
C LYS A 123 2.78 5.26 -11.88
N GLU A 124 2.27 4.82 -13.02
CA GLU A 124 1.10 3.97 -13.14
C GLU A 124 1.39 2.56 -12.61
N TYR A 125 2.45 1.91 -13.09
CA TYR A 125 2.84 0.59 -12.56
C TYR A 125 3.22 0.62 -11.08
N ALA A 126 3.84 1.70 -10.60
CA ALA A 126 4.08 1.88 -9.16
C ALA A 126 2.77 1.94 -8.36
N TYR A 127 1.73 2.56 -8.92
CA TYR A 127 0.41 2.62 -8.29
C TYR A 127 -0.28 1.26 -8.32
N GLN A 128 -0.34 0.62 -9.48
CA GLN A 128 -0.96 -0.70 -9.68
C GLN A 128 -0.32 -1.76 -8.79
N GLY A 129 1.02 -1.81 -8.72
CA GLY A 129 1.73 -2.70 -7.82
C GLY A 129 1.42 -2.45 -6.35
N SER A 130 1.44 -1.17 -5.93
CA SER A 130 1.07 -0.81 -4.55
C SER A 130 -0.37 -1.20 -4.21
N GLU A 131 -1.31 -1.01 -5.13
CA GLU A 131 -2.71 -1.37 -4.95
C GLU A 131 -2.93 -2.88 -4.89
N LYS A 132 -2.41 -3.61 -5.89
CA LYS A 132 -2.58 -5.05 -6.00
C LYS A 132 -2.06 -5.75 -4.75
N VAL A 133 -0.85 -5.40 -4.30
CA VAL A 133 -0.26 -6.01 -3.09
C VAL A 133 -1.07 -5.65 -1.84
N PHE A 134 -1.45 -4.37 -1.68
CA PHE A 134 -2.23 -3.92 -0.52
C PHE A 134 -3.58 -4.63 -0.40
N ASN A 135 -4.35 -4.63 -1.49
CA ASN A 135 -5.67 -5.25 -1.52
C ASN A 135 -5.58 -6.77 -1.31
N SER A 136 -4.60 -7.43 -1.94
CA SER A 136 -4.44 -8.88 -1.83
C SER A 136 -3.95 -9.33 -0.44
N ALA A 137 -3.12 -8.52 0.23
CA ALA A 137 -2.62 -8.81 1.56
C ALA A 137 -3.65 -8.56 2.67
N PHE A 138 -4.67 -7.73 2.42
CA PHE A 138 -5.54 -7.17 3.46
C PHE A 138 -6.23 -8.21 4.35
N LEU A 139 -6.68 -9.33 3.77
CA LEU A 139 -7.26 -10.44 4.53
C LEU A 139 -6.23 -11.12 5.45
N LYS A 140 -5.01 -11.32 4.97
CA LYS A 140 -3.91 -11.92 5.77
C LYS A 140 -3.46 -11.00 6.88
N LEU A 141 -3.45 -9.70 6.64
CA LEU A 141 -3.19 -8.69 7.66
C LEU A 141 -4.26 -8.73 8.75
N LYS A 142 -5.54 -8.78 8.39
CA LYS A 142 -6.63 -8.95 9.38
C LYS A 142 -6.42 -10.21 10.22
N ALA A 143 -6.08 -11.33 9.57
CA ALA A 143 -5.91 -12.60 10.24
C ALA A 143 -4.85 -12.57 11.35
N ILE A 144 -3.66 -11.99 11.11
CA ILE A 144 -2.66 -11.86 12.20
C ILE A 144 -3.07 -10.77 13.18
N TYR A 145 -3.59 -9.64 12.70
CA TYR A 145 -3.99 -8.57 13.60
C TYR A 145 -4.97 -9.05 14.69
N ASN A 146 -5.82 -10.01 14.36
CA ASN A 146 -6.77 -10.64 15.30
C ASN A 146 -6.28 -11.96 15.93
N SER A 147 -5.08 -12.41 15.58
CA SER A 147 -4.48 -13.61 16.15
C SER A 147 -4.21 -13.42 17.64
N SER A 148 -4.66 -14.37 18.47
CA SER A 148 -4.28 -14.42 19.88
C SER A 148 -2.84 -14.94 20.08
N PRO A 149 -2.37 -15.96 19.34
CA PRO A 149 -0.96 -16.32 19.34
C PRO A 149 -0.10 -15.20 18.76
N VAL A 150 0.90 -14.78 19.55
CA VAL A 150 1.97 -13.90 19.10
C VAL A 150 2.88 -14.68 18.15
N LEU A 151 3.16 -14.10 16.99
CA LEU A 151 4.11 -14.66 16.03
C LEU A 151 5.49 -14.10 16.33
N ASN A 152 6.38 -14.94 16.86
CA ASN A 152 7.78 -14.64 17.13
C ASN A 152 8.71 -15.58 16.36
N ASP A 153 9.98 -15.20 16.26
CA ASP A 153 11.08 -16.02 15.74
C ASP A 153 10.75 -16.76 14.43
N ILE A 154 10.61 -18.10 14.52
CA ILE A 154 10.37 -19.00 13.40
C ILE A 154 8.97 -18.77 12.83
N ALA A 155 7.95 -18.64 13.68
CA ALA A 155 6.57 -18.47 13.23
C ALA A 155 6.37 -17.16 12.47
N ALA A 156 6.98 -16.07 12.95
CA ALA A 156 6.99 -14.79 12.24
C ALA A 156 7.73 -14.90 10.88
N THR A 157 8.84 -15.62 10.86
CA THR A 157 9.66 -15.81 9.66
C THR A 157 8.95 -16.68 8.61
N GLU A 158 8.28 -17.76 9.01
CA GLU A 158 7.50 -18.58 8.09
C GLU A 158 6.31 -17.80 7.53
N TRP A 159 5.63 -16.99 8.36
CA TRP A 159 4.57 -16.14 7.85
C TRP A 159 5.08 -15.11 6.83
N ASP A 160 6.22 -14.46 7.11
CA ASP A 160 6.86 -13.54 6.16
C ASP A 160 7.21 -14.26 4.84
N LYS A 161 7.71 -15.50 4.89
CA LYS A 161 8.01 -16.31 3.70
C LYS A 161 6.76 -16.60 2.89
N GLU A 162 5.66 -16.98 3.55
CA GLU A 162 4.39 -17.30 2.87
C GLU A 162 3.81 -16.08 2.16
N ILE A 163 3.73 -14.93 2.84
CA ILE A 163 3.16 -13.73 2.23
C ILE A 163 4.06 -13.19 1.10
N LEU A 164 5.38 -13.26 1.26
CA LEU A 164 6.32 -12.90 0.18
C LEU A 164 6.19 -13.82 -1.02
N TYR A 165 5.97 -15.12 -0.81
CA TYR A 165 5.74 -16.04 -1.90
C TYR A 165 4.48 -15.65 -2.68
N LEU A 166 3.39 -15.36 -1.98
CA LEU A 166 2.15 -14.89 -2.60
C LEU A 166 2.33 -13.58 -3.36
N GLU A 167 3.02 -12.62 -2.76
CA GLU A 167 3.31 -11.34 -3.39
C GLU A 167 4.09 -11.53 -4.70
N GLN A 168 5.19 -12.28 -4.67
CA GLN A 168 6.12 -12.35 -5.80
C GLN A 168 5.63 -13.28 -6.91
N TYR A 169 4.99 -14.40 -6.58
CA TYR A 169 4.57 -15.41 -7.55
C TYR A 169 3.14 -15.25 -8.05
N HIS A 170 2.24 -14.67 -7.24
CA HIS A 170 0.82 -14.60 -7.58
C HIS A 170 0.34 -13.17 -7.81
N TRP A 171 0.68 -12.23 -6.92
CA TRP A 171 0.09 -10.88 -7.00
C TRP A 171 0.80 -10.00 -8.02
N LEU A 172 2.14 -10.01 -8.03
CA LEU A 172 2.93 -9.15 -8.91
C LEU A 172 3.14 -9.73 -10.31
N GLN A 173 2.89 -11.02 -10.50
CA GLN A 173 3.21 -11.69 -11.76
C GLN A 173 2.42 -11.11 -12.94
N GLU A 174 1.13 -10.83 -12.75
CA GLU A 174 0.28 -10.20 -13.76
C GLU A 174 0.78 -8.80 -14.14
N ILE A 175 1.25 -8.03 -13.16
CA ILE A 175 1.77 -6.68 -13.39
C ILE A 175 3.07 -6.74 -14.20
N TYR A 176 3.99 -7.65 -13.85
CA TYR A 176 5.24 -7.80 -14.60
C TYR A 176 5.03 -8.33 -16.02
N ALA A 177 3.96 -9.11 -16.26
CA ALA A 177 3.60 -9.59 -17.58
C ALA A 177 3.06 -8.47 -18.49
N ASP A 178 2.41 -7.45 -17.92
CA ASP A 178 1.80 -6.33 -18.66
C ASP A 178 2.76 -5.15 -18.90
N ILE A 179 3.88 -5.07 -18.16
CA ILE A 179 4.83 -3.96 -18.28
C ILE A 179 5.48 -3.91 -19.68
N ASP A 180 5.40 -2.74 -20.32
CA ASP A 180 6.14 -2.47 -21.56
C ASP A 180 7.67 -2.45 -21.33
N ALA A 181 8.43 -2.84 -22.36
CA ALA A 181 9.88 -3.00 -22.25
C ALA A 181 10.63 -1.73 -21.82
N GLU A 182 10.15 -0.55 -22.20
CA GLU A 182 10.80 0.72 -21.86
C GLU A 182 10.59 1.08 -20.38
N THR A 183 9.38 0.88 -19.90
CA THR A 183 9.04 1.03 -18.48
C THR A 183 9.78 0.00 -17.64
N LEU A 184 9.84 -1.26 -18.08
CA LEU A 184 10.61 -2.32 -17.40
C LEU A 184 12.08 -1.94 -17.23
N LYS A 185 12.70 -1.41 -18.30
CA LYS A 185 14.09 -0.95 -18.27
C LYS A 185 14.30 0.14 -17.23
N THR A 186 13.33 1.05 -17.09
CA THR A 186 13.37 2.13 -16.10
C THR A 186 13.25 1.59 -14.68
N ILE A 187 12.25 0.74 -14.42
CA ILE A 187 12.03 0.11 -13.11
C ILE A 187 13.25 -0.72 -12.69
N LYS A 188 13.85 -1.47 -13.62
CA LYS A 188 15.10 -2.21 -13.38
C LYS A 188 16.26 -1.29 -12.99
N ARG A 189 16.41 -0.14 -13.65
CA ARG A 189 17.46 0.84 -13.28
C ARG A 189 17.20 1.45 -11.91
N MET A 190 15.93 1.71 -11.57
CA MET A 190 15.53 2.21 -10.26
C MET A 190 15.87 1.22 -9.15
N SER A 191 15.45 -0.05 -9.29
CA SER A 191 15.71 -1.09 -8.27
C SER A 191 17.19 -1.39 -8.09
N GLN A 192 17.98 -1.25 -9.15
CA GLN A 192 19.43 -1.40 -9.14
C GLN A 192 20.19 -0.15 -8.66
N GLY A 193 19.49 0.95 -8.33
CA GLY A 193 20.12 2.20 -7.91
C GLY A 193 21.07 2.79 -8.95
N LYS A 194 20.77 2.66 -10.25
CA LYS A 194 21.66 3.11 -11.34
C LYS A 194 21.48 4.60 -11.65
N GLY A 195 22.59 5.32 -11.81
CA GLY A 195 22.59 6.75 -12.14
C GLY A 195 22.00 7.59 -11.00
N PHE A 196 21.11 8.53 -11.30
CA PHE A 196 20.48 9.39 -10.28
C PHE A 196 19.59 8.62 -9.29
N TYR A 197 19.19 7.37 -9.61
CA TYR A 197 18.45 6.50 -8.68
C TYR A 197 19.32 5.96 -7.53
N ALA A 198 20.64 6.12 -7.58
CA ALA A 198 21.55 5.76 -6.48
C ALA A 198 21.18 6.48 -5.16
N LEU A 199 20.58 7.67 -5.24
CA LEU A 199 20.10 8.44 -4.10
C LEU A 199 18.79 7.89 -3.50
N LEU A 200 18.05 7.06 -4.26
CA LEU A 200 16.78 6.50 -3.83
C LEU A 200 16.94 5.16 -3.12
N VAL A 201 17.91 4.35 -3.54
CA VAL A 201 18.11 2.97 -3.08
C VAL A 201 19.50 2.82 -2.46
N PRO A 202 19.58 2.60 -1.13
CA PRO A 202 20.84 2.31 -0.43
C PRO A 202 21.59 1.15 -1.07
N SER A 203 22.92 1.22 -1.03
CA SER A 203 23.78 0.28 -1.76
C SER A 203 23.60 -1.18 -1.34
N GLU A 204 23.29 -1.37 -0.06
CA GLU A 204 23.11 -2.64 0.66
C GLU A 204 21.90 -3.42 0.12
N ILE A 205 20.90 -2.71 -0.40
CA ILE A 205 19.65 -3.30 -0.87
C ILE A 205 19.39 -3.10 -2.36
N ARG A 206 20.42 -2.74 -3.14
CA ARG A 206 20.25 -2.64 -4.59
C ARG A 206 19.93 -4.03 -5.16
N PHE A 207 18.84 -4.11 -5.92
CA PHE A 207 18.39 -5.36 -6.52
C PHE A 207 19.46 -5.93 -7.45
N LYS A 208 19.69 -7.23 -7.39
CA LYS A 208 20.61 -7.97 -8.29
C LYS A 208 19.82 -9.04 -9.02
N GLY A 209 20.14 -9.24 -10.30
CA GLY A 209 19.48 -10.25 -11.13
C GLY A 209 18.34 -9.73 -12.00
N ASN A 210 17.43 -10.64 -12.38
CA ASN A 210 16.32 -10.36 -13.28
C ASN A 210 15.05 -10.00 -12.51
N ILE A 211 14.56 -8.77 -12.70
CA ILE A 211 13.37 -8.28 -11.98
C ILE A 211 12.07 -8.94 -12.47
N THR A 212 12.04 -9.52 -13.67
CA THR A 212 10.85 -10.23 -14.17
C THR A 212 10.72 -11.64 -13.60
N ASP A 213 11.81 -12.19 -13.05
CA ASP A 213 11.82 -13.53 -12.47
C ASP A 213 11.32 -13.51 -11.01
N ALA A 214 10.21 -14.20 -10.76
CA ALA A 214 9.57 -14.23 -9.45
C ALA A 214 10.49 -14.82 -8.36
N LYS A 215 11.27 -15.85 -8.71
CA LYS A 215 12.22 -16.46 -7.79
C LYS A 215 13.30 -15.49 -7.35
N THR A 216 13.93 -14.78 -8.29
CA THR A 216 14.93 -13.74 -8.00
C THR A 216 14.33 -12.65 -7.12
N ARG A 217 13.10 -12.21 -7.39
CA ARG A 217 12.42 -11.21 -6.54
C ARG A 217 12.18 -11.73 -5.12
N TYR A 218 11.72 -12.97 -4.99
CA TYR A 218 11.45 -13.62 -3.71
C TYR A 218 12.72 -13.76 -2.87
N GLU A 219 13.80 -14.28 -3.46
CA GLU A 219 15.09 -14.44 -2.79
C GLU A 219 15.66 -13.09 -2.33
N TYR A 220 15.58 -12.07 -3.17
CA TYR A 220 15.95 -10.71 -2.79
C TYR A 220 15.09 -10.16 -1.64
N ALA A 221 13.77 -10.34 -1.72
CA ALA A 221 12.87 -9.82 -0.69
C ALA A 221 13.16 -10.47 0.67
N LEU A 222 13.32 -11.79 0.68
CA LEU A 222 13.55 -12.57 1.90
C LEU A 222 14.96 -12.40 2.47
N GLY A 223 15.99 -12.47 1.64
CA GLY A 223 17.39 -12.51 2.09
C GLY A 223 18.13 -11.17 2.05
N THR A 224 17.47 -10.08 1.63
CA THR A 224 18.12 -8.76 1.59
C THR A 224 17.19 -7.68 2.12
N LEU A 225 16.01 -7.52 1.53
CA LEU A 225 15.11 -6.44 1.94
C LEU A 225 14.55 -6.65 3.35
N ARG A 226 14.18 -7.89 3.70
CA ARG A 226 13.68 -8.23 5.04
C ARG A 226 14.71 -7.92 6.11
N ASP A 227 15.93 -8.42 5.96
CA ASP A 227 17.02 -8.22 6.93
C ASP A 227 17.35 -6.73 7.09
N TYR A 228 17.40 -6.00 5.97
CA TYR A 228 17.58 -4.56 6.00
C TYR A 228 16.46 -3.86 6.79
N CYS A 229 15.19 -4.19 6.53
CA CYS A 229 14.07 -3.59 7.23
C CYS A 229 14.05 -3.97 8.71
N LYS A 230 14.40 -5.22 9.06
CA LYS A 230 14.54 -5.66 10.45
C LYS A 230 15.58 -4.83 11.21
N ALA A 231 16.70 -4.49 10.57
CA ALA A 231 17.78 -3.73 11.19
C ALA A 231 17.57 -2.20 11.23
N HIS A 232 16.68 -1.63 10.40
CA HIS A 232 16.56 -0.17 10.23
C HIS A 232 15.17 0.41 10.58
N TYR A 233 14.23 -0.44 10.99
CA TYR A 233 12.93 -0.02 11.53
C TYR A 233 12.89 -0.35 13.02
N GLU A 234 13.23 0.65 13.81
CA GLU A 234 12.94 0.74 15.24
C GLU A 234 11.60 1.44 15.47
#